data_AF-A0A844QE53-F1
#
_entry.id   AF-A0A844QE53-F1
#
_cell.length_a   1.000
_cell.length_b   1.000
_cell.length_c   1.000
_cell.angle_alpha   90.00
_cell.angle_beta   90.00
_cell.angle_gamma   90.00
#
_symmetry.space_group_name_H-M   'P 1'
#
loop_
_entity.id
_entity.type
_entity.pdbx_description
1 polymer ?
#
loop_
_entity_poly.entity_id
_entity_poly.type
_entity_poly.pdbx_seq_one_letter_code
_entity_poly.pdbx_strand_id
1 'polypeptide(L)'
;MGLNIKNPRVEQLARQLASATGETMTSAIQAALEEKLERLRRERDVAQKIKKIDEILTRSGPTPPGASSDHSHLYDKRGLPR
;
A
#
# COMPACT_ATOMS: atom_id res chain seq x y z
N MET A 1 -29.73 7.62 -2.95
CA MET A 1 -29.51 9.09 -3.13
C MET A 1 -28.66 9.29 -4.39
N GLY A 2 -28.88 10.37 -5.14
CA GLY A 2 -28.27 10.57 -6.47
C GLY A 2 -27.22 11.68 -6.51
N LEU A 3 -26.07 11.39 -7.08
CA LEU A 3 -25.01 12.36 -7.37
C LEU A 3 -25.26 12.95 -8.77
N ASN A 4 -25.37 14.27 -8.89
CA ASN A 4 -25.56 14.94 -10.18
C ASN A 4 -24.26 15.62 -10.65
N ILE A 5 -23.65 15.12 -11.72
CA ILE A 5 -22.43 15.68 -12.30
C ILE A 5 -22.74 16.21 -13.70
N LYS A 6 -22.82 17.53 -13.86
CA LYS A 6 -23.01 18.18 -15.17
C LYS A 6 -21.65 18.50 -15.81
N ASN A 7 -20.95 17.45 -16.25
CA ASN A 7 -19.69 17.60 -16.96
C ASN A 7 -19.64 16.61 -18.15
N PRO A 8 -19.65 17.10 -19.41
CA PRO A 8 -19.64 16.24 -20.60
C PRO A 8 -18.45 15.29 -20.67
N ARG A 9 -17.29 15.73 -20.17
CA ARG A 9 -16.08 14.91 -20.15
C ARG A 9 -16.21 13.74 -19.17
N VAL A 10 -16.81 13.98 -18.00
CA VAL A 10 -17.04 12.90 -17.02
C VAL A 10 -18.04 11.89 -17.56
N GLU A 11 -19.10 12.34 -18.23
CA GLU A 11 -20.06 11.44 -18.86
C GLU A 11 -19.40 10.57 -19.94
N GLN A 12 -18.57 11.18 -20.80
CA GLN A 12 -17.84 10.45 -21.83
C GLN A 12 -16.90 9.39 -21.22
N LEU A 13 -16.15 9.76 -20.17
CA LEU A 13 -15.26 8.83 -19.47
C LEU A 13 -16.04 7.68 -18.82
N ALA A 14 -17.17 7.97 -18.18
CA ALA A 14 -18.02 6.96 -17.57
C ALA A 14 -18.61 5.98 -18.61
N ARG A 15 -19.03 6.48 -19.78
CA ARG A 15 -19.48 5.63 -20.89
C ARG A 15 -18.36 4.75 -21.44
N GLN A 16 -17.17 5.31 -21.62
CA GLN A 16 -16.01 4.54 -22.08
C GLN A 16 -15.62 3.45 -21.09
N LEU A 17 -15.59 3.78 -19.80
CA LEU A 17 -15.26 2.83 -18.74
C LEU A 17 -16.29 1.69 -18.69
N ALA A 18 -17.57 2.02 -18.68
CA ALA A 18 -18.66 1.04 -18.73
C ALA A 18 -18.56 0.12 -19.94
N SER A 19 -18.30 0.69 -21.13
CA SER A 19 -18.14 -0.11 -22.35
C SER A 19 -16.91 -1.01 -22.30
N ALA A 20 -15.82 -0.58 -21.65
CA ALA A 20 -14.60 -1.37 -21.53
C ALA A 20 -14.72 -2.49 -20.49
N THR A 21 -15.48 -2.28 -19.42
CA THR A 21 -15.69 -3.26 -18.34
C THR A 21 -16.90 -4.17 -18.58
N GLY A 22 -17.80 -3.81 -19.49
CA GLY A 22 -19.07 -4.51 -19.71
C GLY A 22 -20.10 -4.25 -18.59
N GLU A 23 -19.88 -3.23 -17.77
CA GLU A 23 -20.75 -2.88 -16.65
C GLU A 23 -21.68 -1.70 -16.96
N THR A 24 -22.61 -1.41 -16.06
CA THR A 24 -23.37 -0.15 -16.11
C THR A 24 -22.47 1.03 -15.77
N MET A 25 -22.80 2.24 -16.26
CA MET A 25 -22.06 3.47 -15.91
C MET A 25 -21.94 3.66 -14.40
N THR A 26 -23.00 3.38 -13.64
CA THR A 26 -22.99 3.52 -12.19
C THR A 26 -22.03 2.54 -11.52
N SER A 27 -22.07 1.26 -11.92
CA SER A 27 -21.16 0.22 -11.39
C SER A 27 -19.70 0.55 -11.72
N ALA A 28 -19.43 0.91 -12.97
CA ALA A 28 -18.10 1.26 -13.44
C ALA A 28 -17.52 2.46 -12.68
N ILE A 29 -18.33 3.51 -12.47
CA ILE A 29 -17.93 4.67 -11.66
C ILE A 29 -17.69 4.25 -10.21
N GLN A 30 -18.59 3.46 -9.62
CA GLN A 30 -18.44 2.99 -8.24
C GLN A 30 -17.13 2.23 -8.04
N ALA A 31 -16.85 1.24 -8.90
CA ALA A 31 -15.63 0.45 -8.85
C ALA A 31 -14.37 1.32 -8.98
N ALA A 32 -14.36 2.27 -9.93
CA ALA A 32 -13.22 3.17 -10.11
C ALA A 32 -12.97 4.09 -8.90
N LEU A 33 -14.05 4.57 -8.25
CA LEU A 33 -13.95 5.37 -7.03
C LEU A 33 -13.43 4.54 -5.86
N GLU A 34 -13.95 3.34 -5.67
CA GLU A 34 -13.51 2.39 -4.64
C GLU A 34 -12.03 2.04 -4.81
N GLU A 35 -11.60 1.66 -6.01
CA GLU A 35 -10.21 1.33 -6.32
C GLU A 35 -9.27 2.51 -6.04
N LYS A 36 -9.66 3.73 -6.45
CA LYS A 36 -8.86 4.93 -6.20
C LYS A 36 -8.74 5.23 -4.71
N LEU A 37 -9.83 5.11 -3.96
CA LEU A 37 -9.84 5.33 -2.51
C LEU A 37 -8.99 4.27 -1.79
N GLU A 38 -9.11 3.00 -2.17
CA GLU A 38 -8.29 1.94 -1.61
C GLU A 38 -6.80 2.15 -1.86
N ARG A 39 -6.42 2.49 -3.10
CA ARG A 39 -5.02 2.78 -3.43
C ARG A 39 -4.46 3.90 -2.55
N LEU A 40 -5.20 5.00 -2.41
CA LEU A 40 -4.78 6.12 -1.57
C LEU A 40 -4.69 5.74 -0.08
N ARG A 41 -5.59 4.90 0.42
CA ARG A 41 -5.54 4.36 1.78
C ARG A 41 -4.29 3.50 1.99
N ARG A 42 -3.97 2.60 1.03
CA ARG A 42 -2.76 1.77 1.08
C ARG A 42 -1.49 2.61 1.09
N GLU A 43 -1.39 3.61 0.20
CA GLU A 43 -0.26 4.54 0.15
C GLU A 43 -0.07 5.30 1.47
N ARG A 44 -1.18 5.79 2.06
CA ARG A 44 -1.15 6.49 3.34
C ARG A 44 -0.70 5.58 4.50
N ASP A 45 -1.20 4.34 4.54
CA ASP A 45 -0.82 3.36 5.57
C ASP A 45 0.66 3.00 5.48
N VAL A 46 1.19 2.79 4.27
CA VAL A 46 2.63 2.56 4.05
C VAL A 46 3.46 3.75 4.55
N ALA A 47 3.08 4.97 4.18
CA ALA A 47 3.78 6.17 4.64
C ALA A 47 3.74 6.31 6.17
N GLN A 48 2.61 6.02 6.80
CA GLN A 48 2.47 6.03 8.26
C GLN A 48 3.32 4.95 8.94
N LYS A 49 3.38 3.74 8.36
CA LYS A 49 4.24 2.65 8.85
C LYS A 49 5.72 3.02 8.77
N ILE A 50 6.16 3.58 7.65
CA ILE A 50 7.55 4.05 7.48
C ILE A 50 7.88 5.10 8.54
N LYS A 51 7.00 6.10 8.72
CA LYS A 51 7.19 7.12 9.75
C LYS A 51 7.32 6.51 11.15
N LYS A 52 6.48 5.52 11.48
CA LYS A 52 6.53 4.83 12.77
C LYS A 52 7.82 4.03 12.96
N ILE A 53 8.32 3.38 11.89
CA ILE A 53 9.62 2.68 11.92
C ILE A 53 10.75 3.68 12.19
N ASP A 54 10.73 4.82 11.49
CA ASP A 54 11.73 5.88 11.66
C ASP A 54 11.74 6.47 13.09
N GLU A 55 10.55 6.69 13.66
CA GLU A 55 10.39 7.10 15.07
C GLU A 55 10.99 6.06 16.03
N ILE A 56 10.79 4.76 15.77
CA ILE A 56 11.37 3.68 16.58
C ILE A 56 12.89 3.67 16.46
N LEU A 57 13.43 3.73 15.23
CA LEU A 57 14.87 3.72 14.95
C LEU A 57 15.58 4.91 15.59
N THR A 58 14.98 6.10 15.48
CA THR A 58 15.49 7.32 16.11
C THR A 58 15.56 7.18 17.63
N ARG A 59 14.54 6.56 18.24
CA ARG A 59 14.51 6.33 19.69
C ARG A 59 15.47 5.24 20.16
N SER A 60 15.73 4.21 19.36
CA SER A 60 16.60 3.08 19.75
C SER A 60 18.09 3.41 19.77
N GLY A 61 18.51 4.51 19.13
CA GLY A 61 19.92 4.89 19.05
C GLY A 61 20.73 4.02 18.08
N PRO A 62 22.01 4.35 17.85
CA PRO A 62 22.85 3.63 16.90
C PRO A 62 23.18 2.22 17.40
N THR A 63 23.27 1.28 16.46
CA THR A 63 23.78 -0.08 16.74
C THR A 63 25.19 0.00 17.33
N PRO A 64 25.47 -0.64 18.48
CA PRO A 64 26.80 -0.63 19.08
C PRO A 64 27.87 -1.21 18.13
N PRO A 65 29.11 -0.69 18.17
CA PRO A 65 30.22 -1.27 17.42
C PRO A 65 30.40 -2.76 17.72
N GLY A 66 30.52 -3.59 16.68
CA GLY A 66 30.72 -5.03 16.82
C GLY A 66 29.44 -5.85 17.05
N ALA A 67 28.27 -5.22 17.16
CA ALA A 67 27.01 -5.95 17.16
C ALA A 67 26.75 -6.55 15.77
N SER A 68 26.48 -7.85 15.73
CA SER A 68 26.17 -8.59 14.51
C SER A 68 24.99 -9.52 14.79
N SER A 69 24.09 -9.65 13.80
CA SER A 69 23.08 -10.71 13.78
C SER A 69 23.62 -12.03 13.26
N ASP A 70 24.92 -12.08 12.92
CA ASP A 70 25.59 -13.32 12.53
C ASP A 70 25.85 -14.19 13.76
N HIS A 71 25.15 -15.32 13.80
CA HIS A 71 25.28 -16.35 14.83
C HIS A 71 25.95 -17.62 14.30
N SER A 72 26.61 -17.57 13.15
CA SER A 72 27.29 -18.72 12.53
C SER A 72 28.24 -19.44 13.49
N HIS A 73 28.88 -18.71 14.41
CA HIS A 73 29.74 -19.25 15.45
C HIS A 73 29.04 -20.22 16.44
N LEU A 74 27.72 -20.13 16.59
CA LEU A 74 26.93 -21.00 17.47
C LEU A 74 26.60 -22.36 16.81
N TYR A 75 26.81 -22.49 15.50
CA TYR A 75 26.40 -23.67 14.74
C TYR A 75 27.60 -24.36 14.08
N ASP A 76 27.51 -25.68 13.92
CA ASP A 76 28.48 -26.46 13.16
C ASP A 76 28.20 -26.37 11.64
N LYS A 77 29.02 -27.04 10.83
CA LYS A 77 28.85 -27.05 9.36
C LYS A 77 27.56 -27.75 8.89
N ARG A 78 26.88 -28.47 9.79
CA ARG A 78 25.59 -29.14 9.55
C ARG A 78 24.41 -28.30 10.07
N GLY A 79 24.67 -27.13 10.66
CA GLY A 79 23.66 -26.25 11.23
C GLY A 79 23.17 -26.69 12.61
N LEU A 80 23.87 -27.62 13.28
CA LEU A 80 23.54 -28.04 14.64
C LEU A 80 24.22 -27.11 15.66
N PRO A 81 23.58 -26.83 16.81
CA PRO A 81 24.23 -26.12 17.90
C PRO A 81 25.54 -26.81 18.29
N ARG A 82 26.60 -26.01 18.42
CA ARG A 82 27.87 -26.47 18.97
C ARG A 82 27.79 -26.67 20.48
#